data_AF-A0A496ZYU6-F1
#
_entry.id   AF-A0A496ZYU6-F1
#
_cell.length_a   1.000
_cell.length_b   1.000
_cell.length_c   1.000
_cell.angle_alpha   90.00
_cell.angle_beta   90.00
_cell.angle_gamma   90.00
#
_symmetry.space_group_name_H-M   'P 1'
#
loop_
_entity.id
_entity.type
_entity.pdbx_description
1 polymer ?
#
loop_
_entity_poly.entity_id
_entity_poly.type
_entity_poly.pdbx_seq_one_letter_code
_entity_poly.pdbx_strand_id
1 'polypeptide(L)' 'MQTYRVETTIPSNKVLIIKELPFLAGDRVEVIVRRSKRERKRRRRYPLRGKPIRYIDPFGSVAEADWEVL' A
#
# COMPACT_ATOMS: atom_id res chain seq x y z
N MET A 1 16.25 -0.01 -19.42
CA MET A 1 16.17 1.26 -18.66
C MET A 1 16.05 0.92 -17.19
N GLN A 2 17.00 1.34 -16.36
CA GLN A 2 16.96 1.14 -14.92
C GLN A 2 16.43 2.43 -14.27
N THR A 3 15.33 2.31 -13.51
CA THR A 3 14.63 3.47 -12.95
C THR A 3 14.79 3.48 -11.44
N TYR A 4 15.44 4.52 -10.91
CA TYR A 4 15.52 4.77 -9.48
C TYR A 4 14.37 5.70 -9.07
N ARG A 5 13.50 5.22 -8.16
CA ARG A 5 12.35 5.98 -7.66
C ARG A 5 12.55 6.29 -6.19
N VAL A 6 12.51 7.58 -5.85
CA VAL A 6 12.47 8.07 -4.48
C VAL A 6 11.08 8.66 -4.23
N GLU A 7 10.38 8.19 -3.20
CA GLU A 7 9.15 8.81 -2.72
C GLU A 7 9.46 9.74 -1.56
N THR A 8 9.18 11.02 -1.72
CA THR A 8 9.36 12.00 -0.66
C THR A 8 8.21 12.99 -0.64
N THR A 9 8.04 13.67 0.48
CA THR A 9 7.06 14.74 0.64
C THR A 9 7.75 16.06 0.34
N ILE A 10 7.09 16.94 -0.41
CA ILE A 10 7.61 18.27 -0.69
C ILE A 10 7.61 19.06 0.64
N PRO A 11 8.78 19.51 1.14
CA PRO A 11 8.86 20.33 2.35
C PRO A 11 8.22 21.71 2.14
N SER A 12 7.94 22.43 3.23
CA SER A 12 7.22 23.72 3.20
C SER A 12 7.93 24.79 2.35
N ASN A 13 9.26 24.76 2.28
CA ASN A 13 10.06 25.64 1.43
C ASN A 13 9.98 25.31 -0.07
N LYS A 14 9.26 24.26 -0.46
CA LYS A 14 9.06 23.80 -1.84
C LYS A 14 10.36 23.42 -2.57
N VAL A 15 11.45 23.17 -1.85
CA VAL A 15 12.74 22.73 -2.41
C VAL A 15 12.96 21.25 -2.14
N LEU A 16 13.33 20.50 -3.17
CA LEU A 16 13.60 19.06 -3.07
C LEU A 16 15.06 18.80 -3.41
N ILE A 17 15.82 18.27 -2.46
CA ILE A 17 17.24 17.94 -2.61
C ILE A 17 17.36 16.42 -2.66
N ILE A 18 17.84 15.89 -3.78
CA ILE A 18 18.14 14.47 -3.95
C ILE A 18 19.64 14.29 -3.70
N LYS A 19 19.99 13.45 -2.73
CA LYS A 19 21.38 13.16 -2.35
C LYS A 19 21.71 11.71 -2.69
N GLU A 20 23.02 11.42 -2.84
CA GLU A 20 23.54 10.05 -2.97
C GLU A 20 22.93 9.26 -4.13
N LEU A 21 22.75 9.92 -5.28
CA LEU A 21 22.32 9.22 -6.48
C LEU A 21 23.40 8.23 -6.93
N PRO A 22 23.04 7.00 -7.34
CA PRO A 22 23.98 5.97 -7.79
C PRO A 22 24.42 6.21 -9.25
N PHE A 23 24.79 7.45 -9.58
CA PHE A 23 25.27 7.87 -10.90
C PHE A 23 26.64 8.52 -10.77
N LEU A 24 27.43 8.47 -11.84
CA LEU A 24 28.75 9.06 -11.89
C LEU A 24 28.68 10.54 -12.30
N ALA A 25 29.75 11.28 -12.01
CA ALA A 25 29.89 12.65 -12.48
C ALA A 25 29.93 12.67 -14.01
N GLY A 26 29.07 13.49 -14.63
CA GLY A 26 28.94 13.59 -16.09
C GLY A 26 27.80 12.75 -16.68
N ASP A 27 27.17 11.88 -15.90
CA ASP A 27 26.01 11.12 -16.37
C ASP A 27 24.83 12.05 -16.66
N ARG A 28 24.23 11.88 -17.84
CA ARG A 28 22.99 12.57 -18.21
C ARG A 28 21.81 11.85 -17.57
N VAL A 29 21.12 12.53 -16.67
CA VAL A 29 19.95 11.99 -15.95
C VAL A 29 18.67 12.75 -16.31
N GLU A 30 17.54 12.05 -16.27
CA GLU A 30 16.20 12.65 -16.39
C GLU A 30 15.49 12.57 -15.03
N VAL A 31 14.87 13.68 -14.60
CA VAL A 31 14.13 13.74 -13.33
C VAL A 31 12.64 13.93 -13.62
N ILE A 32 11.82 12.98 -13.16
CA ILE A 32 10.38 13.02 -13.35
C ILE A 32 9.69 13.20 -11.99
N VAL A 33 9.02 14.33 -11.79
CA VAL A 33 8.25 14.62 -10.57
C VAL A 33 6.77 14.40 -10.84
N ARG A 34 6.14 13.50 -10.09
CA ARG A 34 4.70 13.22 -10.18
C ARG A 34 4.09 13.28 -8.80
N ARG A 35 2.86 13.81 -8.68
CA ARG A 35 2.08 13.67 -7.45
C ARG A 35 1.88 12.18 -7.18
N SER A 36 2.46 11.70 -6.08
CA SER A 36 2.13 10.36 -5.59
C SER A 36 0.67 10.39 -5.14
N LYS A 37 -0.19 9.59 -5.79
CA LYS A 37 -1.48 9.25 -5.19
C LYS A 37 -1.10 8.44 -3.96
N ARG A 38 -1.27 9.01 -2.76
CA ARG A 38 -1.13 8.32 -1.48
C ARG A 38 -1.71 6.94 -1.71
N GLU A 39 -0.89 5.87 -1.69
CA GLU A 39 -1.44 4.53 -1.70
C GLU A 39 -2.44 4.57 -0.56
N ARG A 40 -3.74 4.52 -0.87
CA ARG A 40 -4.78 4.39 0.15
C ARG A 40 -4.26 3.23 0.97
N LYS A 41 -3.80 3.50 2.22
CA LYS A 41 -3.33 2.48 3.19
C LYS A 41 -4.14 1.26 2.85
N ARG A 42 -3.53 0.24 2.23
CA ARG A 42 -4.29 -0.88 1.64
C ARG A 42 -5.19 -1.34 2.76
N ARG A 43 -6.48 -0.96 2.75
CA ARG A 43 -7.44 -1.35 3.78
C ARG A 43 -7.24 -2.84 3.86
N ARG A 44 -6.76 -3.37 4.99
CA ARG A 44 -6.16 -4.71 5.09
C ARG A 44 -6.96 -5.63 4.18
N ARG A 45 -6.43 -5.90 2.98
CA ARG A 45 -7.27 -6.41 1.87
C ARG A 45 -7.87 -7.75 2.26
N TYR A 46 -7.23 -8.41 3.23
CA TYR A 46 -7.63 -9.63 3.88
C TYR A 46 -7.44 -9.45 5.40
N PRO A 47 -8.46 -8.99 6.15
CA PRO A 47 -8.35 -8.75 7.60
C PRO A 47 -8.13 -10.03 8.41
N LEU A 48 -8.46 -11.19 7.81
CA LEU A 48 -8.35 -12.52 8.39
C LEU A 48 -7.07 -13.29 7.98
N ARG A 49 -6.29 -12.78 7.01
CA ARG A 49 -5.09 -13.48 6.54
C ARG A 49 -4.05 -13.58 7.67
N GLY A 50 -3.58 -14.81 7.93
CA GLY A 50 -2.59 -15.11 8.97
C GLY A 50 -3.17 -15.24 10.39
N LYS A 51 -4.50 -15.12 10.55
CA LYS A 51 -5.16 -15.42 11.82
C LYS A 51 -5.66 -16.87 11.79
N PRO A 52 -5.35 -17.70 12.79
CA PRO A 52 -5.97 -19.02 12.91
C PRO A 52 -7.46 -18.84 13.21
N ILE A 53 -8.31 -19.47 12.40
CA ILE A 53 -9.77 -19.47 12.57
C ILE A 53 -10.19 -20.90 12.84
N ARG A 54 -10.99 -21.10 13.88
CA ARG A 54 -11.58 -22.40 14.21
C ARG A 54 -13.08 -22.31 14.00
N TYR A 55 -13.60 -23.13 13.10
CA TYR A 55 -15.03 -23.37 12.99
C TYR A 55 -15.43 -24.35 14.08
N ILE A 56 -16.39 -23.96 14.92
CA ILE A 56 -16.87 -24.78 16.04
C ILE A 56 -17.83 -25.86 15.52
N ASP A 57 -18.70 -25.49 14.58
CA ASP A 57 -19.58 -26.42 13.86
C ASP A 57 -19.89 -25.85 12.46
N PRO A 58 -19.06 -26.15 11.44
CA PRO A 58 -19.21 -25.55 10.11
C PRO A 58 -20.40 -26.08 9.31
N PHE A 59 -20.97 -27.24 9.70
CA PHE A 59 -22.07 -27.89 9.00
C PHE A 59 -23.34 -28.01 9.85
N GLY A 60 -23.33 -27.46 11.07
CA GLY A 60 -24.52 -27.35 11.91
C GLY A 60 -25.63 -26.62 11.18
N SER A 61 -26.85 -27.13 11.31
CA SER A 61 -28.04 -26.45 10.79
C SER A 61 -28.13 -25.08 11.47
N VAL A 62 -28.22 -24.02 10.67
CA VAL A 62 -28.68 -22.72 11.18
C VAL A 62 -30.08 -22.89 11.75
N ALA A 63 -30.33 -22.36 12.94
CA ALA A 63 -31.65 -22.41 13.56
C ALA A 63 -32.64 -21.58 12.72
N GLU A 64 -33.89 -22.01 12.60
CA GLU A 64 -34.93 -21.25 11.87
C GLU A 64 -35.06 -19.80 12.39
N ALA A 65 -34.81 -19.57 13.68
CA ALA A 65 -34.82 -18.25 14.29
C ALA A 65 -33.67 -17.31 13.85
N ASP A 66 -32.58 -17.86 13.31
CA ASP A 66 -31.45 -17.06 12.81
C ASP A 66 -31.64 -16.63 11.34
N TRP A 67 -32.75 -17.05 10.71
CA TRP A 67 -33.12 -16.66 9.35
C TRP A 67 -33.94 -15.37 9.25
N GLU A 68 -34.21 -14.65 10.35
CA GLU A 68 -35.00 -13.42 10.29
C GLU A 68 -34.26 -12.26 9.61
N VAL A 69 -34.36 -12.24 8.28
CA VAL A 69 -34.36 -11.04 7.45
C VAL A 69 -35.74 -10.96 6.81
N LEU A 70 -36.72 -10.47 7.56
CA LEU A 70 -38.00 -9.97 7.03
C LEU A 70 -38.09 -8.46 7.27
#